data_AF-A0A1E3SMM6-F1
#
_entry.id   AF-A0A1E3SMM6-F1
#
_cell.length_a   1.000
_cell.length_b   1.000
_cell.length_c   1.000
_cell.angle_alpha   90.00
_cell.angle_beta   90.00
_cell.angle_gamma   90.00
#
_symmetry.space_group_name_H-M   'P 1'
#
loop_
_entity.id
_entity.type
_entity.pdbx_description
1 polymer ?
#
loop_
_entity_poly.entity_id
_entity_poly.type
_entity_poly.pdbx_seq_one_letter_code
_entity_poly.pdbx_strand_id
1 'polypeptide(L)'
;MWTRFLLMSWWERALTAASVNASLHIVGWCANGMPVNAEQPWWAPLMATAAAILTGAVVVTAFTERSHALMVKALSGVDPARQATVVAAALSGPVPSDPSLRDAAIQVNQRRLQSALLWRAIWSVLLSVEVLVLVGTVWAGRTPLWGGRDAMYLAVHVVLTLAAWHTSLDVRHRLQMLRAPVLA
;
A
#
# COMPACT_ATOMS: atom_id res chain seq x y z
N MET A 1 -0.16 7.98 6.64
CA MET A 1 -1.36 7.68 5.83
C MET A 1 -1.82 6.22 5.97
N TRP A 2 -0.95 5.23 5.82
CA TRP A 2 -1.29 3.80 5.86
C TRP A 2 -2.12 3.33 7.07
N THR A 3 -1.79 3.77 8.28
CA THR A 3 -2.53 3.39 9.50
C THR A 3 -3.94 3.94 9.54
N ARG A 4 -4.16 5.17 9.01
CA ARG A 4 -5.51 5.73 8.87
C ARG A 4 -6.31 4.93 7.85
N PHE A 5 -5.69 4.58 6.71
CA PHE A 5 -6.30 3.71 5.72
C PHE A 5 -6.71 2.36 6.30
N LEU A 6 -5.85 1.71 7.09
CA LEU A 6 -6.19 0.45 7.74
C LEU A 6 -7.27 0.56 8.83
N LEU A 7 -7.53 1.76 9.38
CA LEU A 7 -8.61 1.99 10.34
C LEU A 7 -9.95 2.31 9.67
N MET A 8 -9.94 2.68 8.38
CA MET A 8 -11.16 2.88 7.60
C MET A 8 -11.98 1.59 7.53
N SER A 9 -13.29 1.72 7.34
CA SER A 9 -14.17 0.59 7.04
C SER A 9 -13.79 -0.09 5.72
N TRP A 10 -14.28 -1.31 5.53
CA TRP A 10 -14.00 -2.09 4.32
C TRP A 10 -14.33 -1.32 3.02
N TRP A 11 -15.49 -0.66 2.97
CA TRP A 11 -15.94 0.10 1.79
C TRP A 11 -15.07 1.33 1.52
N GLU A 12 -14.66 2.06 2.55
CA GLU A 12 -13.77 3.23 2.40
C GLU A 12 -12.37 2.84 1.89
N ARG A 13 -11.84 1.69 2.34
CA ARG A 13 -10.58 1.15 1.82
C ARG A 13 -10.71 0.77 0.35
N ALA A 14 -11.80 0.09 -0.02
CA ALA A 14 -12.07 -0.31 -1.39
C ALA A 14 -12.19 0.93 -2.30
N LEU A 15 -12.94 1.94 -1.89
CA LEU A 15 -13.09 3.20 -2.65
C LEU A 15 -11.74 3.92 -2.82
N THR A 16 -10.97 4.04 -1.75
CA THR A 16 -9.64 4.70 -1.82
C THR A 16 -8.69 3.96 -2.78
N ALA A 17 -8.66 2.62 -2.71
CA ALA A 17 -7.85 1.80 -3.61
C ALA A 17 -8.33 1.91 -5.07
N ALA A 18 -9.64 1.89 -5.28
CA ALA A 18 -10.25 2.08 -6.60
C ALA A 18 -9.90 3.45 -7.19
N SER A 19 -9.98 4.53 -6.39
CA SER A 19 -9.65 5.88 -6.83
C SER A 19 -8.19 6.01 -7.26
N VAL A 20 -7.25 5.48 -6.47
CA VAL A 20 -5.82 5.48 -6.84
C VAL A 20 -5.60 4.72 -8.15
N ASN A 21 -6.20 3.52 -8.28
CA ASN A 21 -6.05 2.72 -9.50
C ASN A 21 -6.67 3.43 -10.72
N ALA A 22 -7.85 4.03 -10.56
CA ALA A 22 -8.51 4.81 -11.60
C ALA A 22 -7.66 5.99 -12.07
N SER A 23 -7.02 6.72 -11.15
CA SER A 23 -6.11 7.82 -11.51
C SER A 23 -4.94 7.35 -12.37
N LEU A 24 -4.35 6.19 -12.08
CA LEU A 24 -3.27 5.64 -12.90
C LEU A 24 -3.72 5.33 -14.33
N HIS A 25 -4.93 4.77 -14.48
CA HIS A 25 -5.51 4.53 -15.79
C HIS A 25 -5.83 5.81 -16.56
N ILE A 26 -6.41 6.82 -15.89
CA ILE A 26 -6.72 8.13 -16.49
C ILE A 26 -5.46 8.81 -16.98
N VAL A 27 -4.40 8.87 -16.16
CA VAL A 27 -3.11 9.47 -16.56
C VAL A 27 -2.54 8.72 -17.77
N GLY A 28 -2.61 7.40 -17.77
CA GLY A 28 -2.16 6.57 -18.90
C GLY A 28 -2.91 6.89 -20.19
N TRP A 29 -4.23 7.10 -20.13
CA TRP A 29 -5.05 7.50 -21.27
C TRP A 29 -4.77 8.93 -21.72
N CYS A 30 -4.57 9.88 -20.80
CA CYS A 30 -4.19 11.24 -21.14
C CYS A 30 -2.85 11.29 -21.88
N ALA A 31 -1.89 10.44 -21.51
CA ALA A 31 -0.57 10.41 -22.10
C ALA A 31 -0.50 9.63 -23.44
N ASN A 32 -1.28 8.57 -23.60
CA ASN A 32 -1.12 7.63 -24.73
C ASN A 32 -2.40 7.46 -25.57
N GLY A 33 -3.48 8.15 -25.23
CA GLY A 33 -4.80 7.87 -25.75
C GLY A 33 -5.43 6.62 -25.12
N MET A 34 -6.75 6.50 -25.26
CA MET A 34 -7.45 5.27 -24.91
C MET A 34 -7.12 4.19 -25.95
N PRO A 35 -6.81 2.94 -25.56
CA PRO A 35 -6.45 1.87 -26.49
C PRO A 35 -7.70 1.36 -27.23
N VAL A 36 -8.24 2.18 -28.12
CA VAL A 36 -9.40 1.87 -28.96
C VAL A 36 -8.87 1.31 -30.28
N ASN A 37 -9.11 0.03 -30.54
CA ASN A 37 -8.81 -0.61 -31.81
C ASN A 37 -10.05 -0.58 -32.71
N ALA A 38 -9.85 -0.45 -34.04
CA ALA A 38 -10.95 -0.44 -35.01
C ALA A 38 -11.81 -1.72 -35.00
N GLU A 39 -11.23 -2.84 -34.55
CA GLU A 39 -11.89 -4.15 -34.45
C GLU A 39 -12.66 -4.36 -33.15
N GLN A 40 -12.54 -3.45 -32.17
CA GLN A 40 -13.18 -3.59 -30.86
C GLN A 40 -14.15 -2.43 -30.59
N PRO A 41 -15.29 -2.68 -29.94
CA PRO A 41 -16.18 -1.61 -29.50
C PRO A 41 -15.43 -0.63 -28.59
N TRP A 42 -15.66 0.67 -28.75
CA TRP A 42 -15.03 1.72 -27.95
C TRP A 42 -15.24 1.57 -26.42
N TRP A 43 -16.31 0.88 -26.01
CA TRP A 43 -16.61 0.61 -24.60
C TRP A 43 -15.84 -0.57 -24.02
N ALA A 44 -15.25 -1.46 -24.83
CA ALA A 44 -14.56 -2.65 -24.34
C ALA A 44 -13.32 -2.31 -23.49
N PRO A 45 -12.44 -1.36 -23.89
CA PRO A 45 -11.34 -0.89 -23.04
C PRO A 45 -11.80 -0.25 -21.73
N LEU A 46 -12.94 0.46 -21.74
CA LEU A 46 -13.54 1.06 -20.55
C LEU A 46 -13.99 -0.03 -19.56
N MET A 47 -14.70 -1.04 -20.04
CA MET A 47 -15.18 -2.15 -19.22
C MET A 47 -14.03 -2.98 -18.65
N ALA A 48 -13.00 -3.27 -19.46
CA ALA A 48 -11.80 -3.96 -18.98
C ALA A 48 -11.08 -3.16 -17.87
N THR A 49 -11.01 -1.84 -18.02
CA THR A 49 -10.40 -0.95 -17.02
C THR A 49 -11.24 -0.87 -15.75
N ALA A 50 -12.56 -0.75 -15.87
CA ALA A 50 -13.47 -0.77 -14.72
C ALA A 50 -13.36 -2.09 -13.95
N ALA A 51 -13.31 -3.22 -14.66
CA ALA A 51 -13.10 -4.54 -14.04
C ALA A 51 -11.75 -4.60 -13.31
N ALA A 52 -10.65 -4.15 -13.93
CA ALA A 52 -9.33 -4.11 -13.30
C ALA A 52 -9.31 -3.23 -12.04
N ILE A 53 -9.97 -2.07 -12.06
CA ILE A 53 -10.11 -1.17 -10.91
C ILE A 53 -10.86 -1.87 -9.77
N LEU A 54 -12.01 -2.47 -10.06
CA LEU A 54 -12.83 -3.19 -9.08
C LEU A 54 -12.09 -4.38 -8.48
N THR A 55 -11.46 -5.21 -9.32
CA THR A 55 -10.67 -6.35 -8.86
C THR A 55 -9.50 -5.89 -7.99
N GLY A 56 -8.76 -4.87 -8.42
CA GLY A 56 -7.67 -4.29 -7.63
C GLY A 56 -8.14 -3.77 -6.28
N ALA A 57 -9.28 -3.07 -6.22
CA ALA A 57 -9.87 -2.59 -4.98
C ALA A 57 -10.26 -3.73 -4.03
N VAL A 58 -10.92 -4.78 -4.53
CA VAL A 58 -11.29 -5.96 -3.75
C VAL A 58 -10.04 -6.65 -3.21
N VAL A 59 -9.04 -6.86 -4.06
CA VAL A 59 -7.77 -7.50 -3.69
C VAL A 59 -7.07 -6.71 -2.58
N VAL A 60 -6.83 -5.41 -2.78
CA VAL A 60 -6.20 -4.55 -1.76
C VAL A 60 -6.98 -4.61 -0.45
N THR A 61 -8.30 -4.54 -0.52
CA THR A 61 -9.15 -4.54 0.68
C THR A 61 -9.07 -5.89 1.41
N ALA A 62 -9.15 -7.01 0.69
CA ALA A 62 -9.01 -8.35 1.25
C ALA A 62 -7.63 -8.56 1.91
N PHE A 63 -6.55 -8.11 1.27
CA PHE A 63 -5.20 -8.16 1.84
C PHE A 63 -5.04 -7.29 3.09
N THR A 64 -5.83 -6.22 3.20
CA THR A 64 -5.80 -5.31 4.36
C THR A 64 -6.72 -5.73 5.50
N GLU A 65 -7.67 -6.63 5.27
CA GLU A 65 -8.67 -7.05 6.25
C GLU A 65 -8.05 -7.64 7.52
N ARG A 66 -7.08 -8.55 7.36
CA ARG A 66 -6.36 -9.12 8.51
C ARG A 66 -5.58 -8.05 9.27
N SER A 67 -5.02 -7.06 8.58
CA SER A 67 -4.31 -5.94 9.21
C SER A 67 -5.28 -5.03 9.98
N HIS A 68 -6.48 -4.80 9.44
CA HIS A 68 -7.55 -4.05 10.09
C HIS A 68 -8.00 -4.75 11.38
N ALA A 69 -8.39 -6.02 11.31
CA ALA A 69 -8.85 -6.79 12.46
C ALA A 69 -7.81 -6.84 13.58
N LEU A 70 -6.53 -7.00 13.24
CA LEU A 70 -5.44 -6.98 14.20
C LEU A 70 -5.26 -5.61 14.86
N MET A 71 -5.49 -4.52 14.12
CA MET A 71 -5.36 -3.17 14.65
C MET A 71 -6.55 -2.79 15.54
N VAL A 72 -7.77 -3.17 15.16
CA VAL A 72 -8.96 -3.04 16.02
C VAL A 72 -8.77 -3.84 17.32
N LYS A 73 -8.28 -5.08 17.22
CA LYS A 73 -7.99 -5.92 18.39
C LYS A 73 -6.90 -5.33 19.30
N ALA A 74 -5.86 -4.70 18.73
CA ALA A 74 -4.84 -4.04 19.53
C ALA A 74 -5.37 -2.81 20.29
N LEU A 75 -6.45 -2.20 19.80
CA LEU A 75 -7.07 -1.02 20.41
C LEU A 75 -8.25 -1.35 21.33
N SER A 76 -8.80 -2.57 21.28
CA SER A 76 -10.02 -2.92 22.02
C SER A 76 -9.88 -2.89 23.55
N GLY A 77 -8.65 -2.97 24.07
CA GLY A 77 -8.35 -2.85 25.50
C GLY A 77 -8.02 -1.43 25.96
N VAL A 78 -8.01 -0.45 25.05
CA VAL A 78 -7.68 0.95 25.33
C VAL A 78 -8.98 1.76 25.37
N ASP A 79 -9.11 2.60 26.40
CA ASP A 79 -10.17 3.60 26.52
C ASP A 79 -10.36 4.35 25.18
N PRO A 80 -11.57 4.39 24.59
CA PRO A 80 -11.85 5.08 23.33
C PRO A 80 -11.30 6.51 23.28
N ALA A 81 -11.34 7.25 24.39
CA ALA A 81 -10.82 8.61 24.46
C ALA A 81 -9.29 8.70 24.26
N ARG A 82 -8.56 7.60 24.52
CA ARG A 82 -7.10 7.52 24.44
C ARG A 82 -6.58 6.78 23.20
N GLN A 83 -7.46 6.13 22.43
CA GLN A 83 -7.06 5.38 21.24
C GLN A 83 -6.36 6.26 20.19
N ALA A 84 -6.83 7.49 20.00
CA ALA A 84 -6.18 8.45 19.10
C ALA A 84 -4.73 8.74 19.52
N THR A 85 -4.47 8.87 20.83
CA THR A 85 -3.13 9.07 21.39
C THR A 85 -2.23 7.85 21.18
N VAL A 86 -2.76 6.64 21.37
CA VAL A 86 -2.02 5.39 21.10
C VAL A 86 -1.65 5.28 19.62
N VAL A 87 -2.59 5.55 18.72
CA VAL A 87 -2.34 5.55 17.27
C VAL A 87 -1.33 6.62 16.89
N ALA A 88 -1.45 7.84 17.42
CA ALA A 88 -0.50 8.92 17.19
C ALA A 88 0.90 8.53 17.67
N ALA A 89 1.03 7.99 18.88
CA ALA A 89 2.28 7.49 19.43
C ALA A 89 2.85 6.31 18.62
N ALA A 90 2.03 5.41 18.10
CA ALA A 90 2.50 4.33 17.23
C ALA A 90 3.01 4.84 15.87
N LEU A 91 2.53 6.01 15.43
CA LEU A 91 2.88 6.63 14.16
C LEU A 91 4.13 7.51 14.25
N SER A 92 4.01 8.64 14.94
CA SER A 92 4.99 9.73 14.89
C SER A 92 4.93 10.65 16.11
N GLY A 93 4.00 10.42 17.05
CA GLY A 93 3.80 11.25 18.23
C GLY A 93 4.88 11.07 19.30
N PRO A 94 4.78 11.74 20.45
CA PRO A 94 5.68 11.50 21.57
C PRO A 94 5.54 10.07 22.12
N VAL A 95 6.59 9.54 22.77
CA VAL A 95 6.52 8.26 23.48
C VAL A 95 5.70 8.46 24.76
N PRO A 96 4.60 7.73 24.98
CA PRO A 96 3.77 7.91 26.18
C PRO A 96 4.56 7.57 27.46
N SER A 97 4.45 8.41 28.48
CA SER A 97 5.01 8.13 29.82
C SER A 97 4.26 7.00 30.52
N ASP A 98 2.94 6.91 30.32
CA ASP A 98 2.09 5.81 30.80
C ASP A 98 2.51 4.47 30.18
N PRO A 99 2.93 3.48 30.98
CA PRO A 99 3.36 2.16 30.49
C PRO A 99 2.26 1.45 29.68
N SER A 100 1.00 1.56 30.09
CA SER A 100 -0.12 0.87 29.43
C SER A 100 -0.35 1.38 28.01
N LEU A 101 -0.30 2.70 27.82
CA LEU A 101 -0.43 3.34 26.50
C LEU A 101 0.78 3.08 25.62
N ARG A 102 1.99 3.03 26.22
CA ARG A 102 3.21 2.68 25.52
C ARG A 102 3.17 1.24 25.00
N ASP A 103 2.75 0.29 25.83
CA ASP A 103 2.62 -1.12 25.45
C ASP A 103 1.60 -1.31 24.32
N ALA A 104 0.45 -0.63 24.41
CA ALA A 104 -0.54 -0.63 23.33
C ALA A 104 0.05 -0.05 22.02
N ALA A 105 0.81 1.06 22.10
CA ALA A 105 1.46 1.65 20.93
C ALA A 105 2.53 0.71 20.34
N ILE A 106 3.28 -0.01 21.18
CA ILE A 106 4.24 -1.04 20.76
C ILE A 106 3.52 -2.17 20.03
N GLN A 107 2.41 -2.68 20.56
CA GLN A 107 1.63 -3.75 19.90
C GLN A 107 1.11 -3.30 18.53
N VAL A 108 0.51 -2.11 18.45
CA VAL A 108 0.07 -1.52 17.17
C VAL A 108 1.25 -1.44 16.20
N ASN A 109 2.40 -0.95 16.64
CA ASN A 109 3.56 -0.75 15.78
C ASN A 109 4.22 -2.07 15.33
N GLN A 110 4.22 -3.11 16.17
CA GLN A 110 4.65 -4.45 15.77
C GLN A 110 3.78 -5.03 14.65
N ARG A 111 2.46 -4.83 14.72
CA ARG A 111 1.54 -5.25 13.65
C ARG A 111 1.74 -4.45 12.37
N ARG A 112 1.98 -3.14 12.49
CA ARG A 112 2.39 -2.31 11.35
C ARG A 112 3.68 -2.82 10.71
N LEU A 113 4.66 -3.27 11.51
CA LEU A 113 5.90 -3.82 10.97
C LEU A 113 5.67 -5.10 10.17
N GLN A 114 4.85 -6.02 10.68
CA GLN A 114 4.47 -7.24 9.96
C GLN A 114 3.78 -6.91 8.63
N SER A 115 2.83 -5.98 8.66
CA SER A 115 2.13 -5.51 7.44
C SER A 115 3.12 -4.87 6.44
N ALA A 116 3.99 -3.97 6.91
CA ALA A 116 4.98 -3.31 6.06
C ALA A 116 5.98 -4.30 5.43
N LEU A 117 6.41 -5.33 6.17
CA LEU A 117 7.29 -6.38 5.64
C LEU A 117 6.59 -7.23 4.57
N LEU A 118 5.32 -7.59 4.78
CA LEU A 118 4.53 -8.32 3.79
C LEU A 118 4.37 -7.49 2.50
N TRP A 119 3.97 -6.22 2.63
CA TRP A 119 3.84 -5.32 1.48
C TRP A 119 5.14 -5.11 0.75
N ARG A 120 6.26 -4.95 1.48
CA ARG A 120 7.59 -4.88 0.90
C ARG A 120 7.90 -6.13 0.09
N ALA A 121 7.57 -7.31 0.59
CA ALA A 121 7.78 -8.57 -0.13
C ALA A 121 6.92 -8.63 -1.41
N ILE A 122 5.63 -8.31 -1.33
CA ILE A 122 4.71 -8.29 -2.48
C ILE A 122 5.24 -7.36 -3.57
N TRP A 123 5.55 -6.11 -3.23
CA TRP A 123 6.04 -5.13 -4.21
C TRP A 123 7.40 -5.51 -4.79
N SER A 124 8.31 -6.06 -3.97
CA SER A 124 9.61 -6.52 -4.46
C SER A 124 9.48 -7.70 -5.43
N VAL A 125 8.56 -8.64 -5.16
CA VAL A 125 8.28 -9.77 -6.07
C VAL A 125 7.68 -9.27 -7.38
N LEU A 126 6.68 -8.38 -7.32
CA LEU A 126 6.06 -7.81 -8.52
C LEU A 126 7.09 -7.06 -9.39
N LEU A 127 7.90 -6.19 -8.77
CA LEU A 127 8.97 -5.48 -9.49
C LEU A 127 9.99 -6.46 -10.08
N SER A 128 10.36 -7.51 -9.36
CA SER A 128 11.29 -8.53 -9.88
C SER A 128 10.73 -9.25 -11.09
N VAL A 129 9.45 -9.60 -11.08
CA VAL A 129 8.75 -10.21 -12.22
C VAL A 129 8.74 -9.26 -13.42
N GLU A 130 8.42 -7.98 -13.22
CA GLU A 130 8.44 -6.97 -14.30
C GLU A 130 9.85 -6.82 -14.91
N VAL A 131 10.88 -6.75 -14.07
CA VAL A 131 12.28 -6.67 -14.53
C VAL A 131 12.70 -7.96 -15.26
N LEU A 132 12.28 -9.14 -14.80
CA LEU A 132 12.57 -10.40 -15.49
C LEU A 132 11.89 -10.49 -16.85
N VAL A 133 10.64 -10.07 -16.96
CA VAL A 133 9.93 -9.98 -18.24
C VAL A 133 10.68 -9.03 -19.18
N LEU A 134 11.07 -7.85 -18.69
CA LEU A 134 11.87 -6.89 -19.44
C LEU A 134 13.16 -7.50 -19.99
N VAL A 135 13.99 -8.06 -19.10
CA VAL A 135 15.28 -8.66 -19.47
C VAL A 135 15.05 -9.80 -20.48
N GLY A 136 14.02 -10.62 -20.29
CA GLY A 136 13.65 -11.68 -21.22
C GLY A 136 13.27 -11.16 -22.61
N THR A 137 12.53 -10.04 -22.70
CA THR A 137 12.19 -9.43 -24.00
C THR A 137 13.42 -8.93 -24.75
N VAL A 138 14.33 -8.23 -24.05
CA VAL A 138 15.59 -7.73 -24.62
C VAL A 138 16.48 -8.89 -25.06
N TRP A 139 16.63 -9.92 -24.22
CA TRP A 139 17.42 -11.10 -24.54
C TRP A 139 16.91 -11.83 -25.78
N ALA A 140 15.60 -11.87 -25.98
CA ALA A 140 14.97 -12.46 -27.16
C ALA A 140 15.11 -11.59 -28.44
N GLY A 141 15.88 -10.50 -28.40
CA GLY A 141 16.08 -9.58 -29.51
C GLY A 141 14.82 -8.78 -29.88
N ARG A 142 13.81 -8.76 -29.00
CA ARG A 142 12.59 -7.96 -29.20
C ARG A 142 12.82 -6.57 -28.65
N THR A 143 12.35 -5.56 -29.37
CA THR A 143 12.22 -4.22 -28.79
C THR A 143 11.31 -4.33 -27.57
N PRO A 144 11.73 -3.82 -26.41
CA PRO A 144 10.87 -3.77 -25.24
C PRO A 144 9.55 -3.07 -25.63
N LEU A 145 8.41 -3.56 -25.16
CA LEU A 145 7.07 -2.98 -25.41
C LEU A 145 6.89 -1.61 -24.73
N TRP A 146 7.92 -0.77 -24.62
CA TRP A 146 7.89 0.46 -23.86
C TRP A 146 7.26 1.57 -24.69
N GLY A 147 5.96 1.44 -24.92
CA GLY A 147 5.11 2.62 -25.04
C GLY A 147 5.15 3.41 -23.73
N GLY A 148 4.79 4.70 -23.77
CA GLY A 148 4.80 5.57 -22.59
C GLY A 148 4.00 5.01 -21.39
N ARG A 149 3.01 4.16 -21.67
CA ARG A 149 2.19 3.45 -20.67
C ARG A 149 3.00 2.45 -19.82
N ASP A 150 3.84 1.61 -20.43
CA ASP A 150 4.54 0.53 -19.71
C ASP A 150 5.72 1.09 -18.88
N ALA A 151 6.38 2.13 -19.40
CA ALA A 151 7.38 2.89 -18.66
C ALA A 151 6.79 3.55 -17.40
N MET A 152 5.57 4.10 -17.50
CA MET A 152 4.86 4.70 -16.38
C MET A 152 4.49 3.65 -15.32
N TYR A 153 3.98 2.48 -15.72
CA TYR A 153 3.69 1.40 -14.77
C TYR A 153 4.93 0.93 -14.04
N LEU A 154 6.06 0.75 -14.73
CA LEU A 154 7.30 0.37 -14.07
C LEU A 154 7.75 1.46 -13.08
N ALA A 155 7.69 2.73 -13.48
CA ALA A 155 8.04 3.84 -12.58
C ALA A 155 7.17 3.84 -11.31
N VAL A 156 5.86 3.59 -11.46
CA VAL A 156 4.94 3.45 -10.34
C VAL A 156 5.32 2.27 -9.45
N HIS A 157 5.61 1.09 -10.00
CA HIS A 157 6.04 -0.07 -9.23
C HIS A 157 7.37 0.15 -8.49
N VAL A 158 8.32 0.83 -9.11
CA VAL A 158 9.58 1.24 -8.45
C VAL A 158 9.28 2.17 -7.28
N VAL A 159 8.47 3.21 -7.47
CA VAL A 159 8.08 4.15 -6.42
C VAL A 159 7.35 3.44 -5.28
N LEU A 160 6.40 2.55 -5.57
CA LEU A 160 5.66 1.77 -4.57
C LEU A 160 6.59 0.82 -3.80
N THR A 161 7.54 0.19 -4.49
CA THR A 161 8.55 -0.67 -3.86
C THR A 161 9.44 0.11 -2.91
N LEU A 162 9.95 1.27 -3.34
CA LEU A 162 10.75 2.17 -2.52
C LEU A 162 9.95 2.70 -1.32
N ALA A 163 8.69 3.07 -1.52
CA ALA A 163 7.81 3.52 -0.45
C ALA A 163 7.55 2.40 0.59
N ALA A 164 7.36 1.16 0.14
CA ALA A 164 7.20 0.00 1.02
C ALA A 164 8.49 -0.27 1.83
N TRP A 165 9.66 -0.15 1.18
CA TRP A 165 10.95 -0.23 1.85
C TRP A 165 11.13 0.85 2.91
N HIS A 166 10.94 2.13 2.55
CA HIS A 166 11.03 3.26 3.46
C HIS A 166 10.08 3.09 4.65
N THR A 167 8.81 2.72 4.39
CA THR A 167 7.83 2.47 5.44
C THR A 167 8.27 1.37 6.41
N SER A 168 8.89 0.29 5.90
CA SER A 168 9.39 -0.79 6.76
C SER A 168 10.52 -0.34 7.69
N LEU A 169 11.39 0.56 7.22
CA LEU A 169 12.49 1.13 8.00
C LEU A 169 11.97 2.11 9.05
N ASP A 170 11.08 3.02 8.64
CA ASP A 170 10.45 4.01 9.52
C ASP A 170 9.71 3.33 10.69
N VAL A 171 8.89 2.32 10.38
CA VAL A 171 8.14 1.55 11.37
C VAL A 171 9.07 0.80 12.33
N ARG A 172 10.18 0.23 11.82
CA ARG A 172 11.19 -0.43 12.65
C ARG A 172 11.88 0.55 13.59
N HIS A 173 12.29 1.71 13.08
CA HIS A 173 12.91 2.77 13.87
C HIS A 173 11.95 3.27 14.96
N ARG A 174 10.68 3.51 14.61
CA ARG A 174 9.67 3.92 15.60
C ARG A 174 9.44 2.87 16.69
N LEU A 175 9.45 1.59 16.33
CA LEU A 175 9.33 0.50 17.31
C LEU A 175 10.53 0.47 18.27
N GLN A 176 11.74 0.77 17.79
CA GLN A 176 12.93 0.91 18.65
C GLN A 176 12.77 2.10 19.61
N MET A 177 12.32 3.26 19.12
CA MET A 177 12.07 4.43 19.98
C MET A 177 11.02 4.16 21.07
N LEU A 178 9.93 3.46 20.74
CA LEU A 178 8.91 3.11 21.73
C LEU A 178 9.41 2.13 22.80
N ARG A 179 10.40 1.29 22.47
CA ARG A 179 11.01 0.33 23.40
C ARG A 179 12.18 0.90 24.18
N ALA A 180 12.68 2.07 23.81
CA ALA A 180 13.76 2.71 24.54
C ALA A 180 13.30 3.04 25.98
N PRO A 181 14.14 2.80 26.99
CA PRO A 181 13.84 3.23 28.35
C PRO A 181 13.69 4.75 28.35
N VAL A 182 12.59 5.24 28.93
CA VAL A 182 12.43 6.68 29.15
C VAL A 182 13.32 7.02 30.32
N LEU A 183 14.43 7.69 30.02
CA LEU A 183 15.28 8.30 31.04
C LEU A 183 14.43 9.37 31.73
N ALA A 184 14.11 9.12 33.00
CA ALA A 184 13.36 10.02 33.86
C ALA A 184 14.21 11.23 34.27
#